data_AF-A0A8H5QE47-F1
#
_entry.id   AF-A0A8H5QE47-F1
#
_cell.length_a   1.000
_cell.length_b   1.000
_cell.length_c   1.000
_cell.angle_alpha   90.00
_cell.angle_beta   90.00
_cell.angle_gamma   90.00
#
_symmetry.space_group_name_H-M   'P 1'
#
loop_
_entity.id
_entity.type
_entity.pdbx_description
1 polymer ?
#
loop_
_entity_poly.entity_id
_entity_poly.type
_entity_poly.pdbx_seq_one_letter_code
_entity_poly.pdbx_strand_id
1 'polypeptide(L)'
;MTVSSTPKRPCLEPAIPNHLRVNRTQPLHHPRCFRGPQQASHSARFPKETTAVVTIDLGIQHLPFADPPDASDTIRRAIRTKSGPHHHVRSSFTDSSGYRNIVFTLYWKDVASYRDWEAALPPDWWYRGLCPASDIGTDTLEPDGWPLLKDDDLSPDPRGRLVTVEPHENLCLIRSGQVWENSTPAEIKSYNTEIKPTLDSGMEELTKNSQHFGCFSNRYMRIEDDDGNPVGKTWSISMWKSLERLEKWSLTPKHKEIFGTQINHFNRMEREGEEANLNLWHELMVLSKADQAFTYFNCHKQTGILSAIQN
;
A
#
# COMPACT_ATOMS: atom_id res chain seq x y z
N MET A 1 13.02 -54.25 4.04
CA MET A 1 12.63 -53.20 5.02
C MET A 1 12.89 -51.85 4.38
N THR A 2 11.85 -51.24 3.83
CA THR A 2 11.91 -49.86 3.33
C THR A 2 11.88 -48.94 4.54
N VAL A 3 13.00 -48.25 4.80
CA VAL A 3 13.04 -47.17 5.78
C VAL A 3 12.17 -46.06 5.21
N SER A 4 10.95 -45.96 5.72
CA SER A 4 10.10 -44.79 5.56
C SER A 4 10.90 -43.59 6.11
N SER A 5 11.43 -42.78 5.20
CA SER A 5 12.01 -41.49 5.55
C SER A 5 10.85 -40.65 6.06
N THR A 6 10.77 -40.51 7.37
CA THR A 6 9.89 -39.51 7.96
C THR A 6 10.32 -38.16 7.36
N PRO A 7 9.43 -37.42 6.68
CA PRO A 7 9.80 -36.13 6.13
C PRO A 7 10.33 -35.27 7.28
N LYS A 8 11.59 -34.81 7.15
CA LYS A 8 12.21 -33.92 8.13
C LYS A 8 11.25 -32.76 8.36
N ARG A 9 10.89 -32.49 9.61
CA ARG A 9 10.09 -31.30 9.95
C ARG A 9 10.79 -30.09 9.32
N PRO A 10 10.08 -29.26 8.54
CA PRO A 10 10.68 -28.03 8.04
C PRO A 10 11.21 -27.22 9.22
N CYS A 11 12.46 -26.78 9.12
CA CYS A 11 13.07 -25.93 10.13
C CYS A 11 12.38 -24.55 10.03
N LEU A 12 11.44 -24.28 10.92
CA LEU A 12 10.77 -22.99 10.97
C LEU A 12 11.68 -21.96 11.64
N GLU A 13 11.94 -20.86 10.96
CA GLU A 13 12.59 -19.69 11.53
C GLU A 13 11.53 -18.65 11.95
N PRO A 14 11.64 -18.03 13.14
CA PRO A 14 10.72 -16.95 13.52
C PRO A 14 10.84 -15.74 12.59
N ALA A 15 9.70 -15.14 12.25
CA ALA A 15 9.66 -13.92 11.42
C ALA A 15 10.43 -12.74 12.05
N ILE A 16 10.54 -12.67 13.39
CA ILE A 16 11.35 -11.66 14.07
C ILE A 16 12.82 -12.12 14.09
N PRO A 17 13.75 -11.38 13.45
CA PRO A 17 15.17 -11.73 13.42
C PRO A 17 15.79 -11.65 14.82
N ASN A 18 16.83 -12.45 15.07
CA ASN A 18 17.38 -12.63 16.42
C ASN A 18 17.77 -11.32 17.13
N HIS A 19 18.31 -10.34 16.40
CA HIS A 19 18.78 -9.07 16.96
C HIS A 19 17.65 -8.09 17.36
N LEU A 20 16.40 -8.36 16.95
CA LEU A 20 15.21 -7.58 17.32
C LEU A 20 14.32 -8.27 18.36
N ARG A 21 14.74 -9.44 18.87
CA ARG A 21 13.97 -10.16 19.88
C ARG A 21 14.17 -9.54 21.26
N VAL A 22 13.06 -9.33 21.94
CA VAL A 22 13.01 -8.86 23.34
C VAL A 22 12.19 -9.82 24.19
N ASN A 23 12.30 -9.70 25.51
CA ASN A 23 11.48 -10.47 26.43
C ASN A 23 10.00 -10.12 26.22
N ARG A 24 9.18 -11.14 26.00
CA ARG A 24 7.74 -10.97 25.77
C ARG A 24 7.03 -10.60 27.06
N THR A 25 6.25 -9.53 27.02
CA THR A 25 5.25 -9.21 28.04
C THR A 25 3.86 -9.72 27.66
N GLN A 26 3.63 -9.99 26.37
CA GLN A 26 2.40 -10.57 25.82
C GLN A 26 2.69 -11.91 25.12
N PRO A 27 1.87 -12.95 25.36
CA PRO A 27 2.05 -14.27 24.73
C PRO A 27 1.73 -14.23 23.24
N LEU A 28 2.30 -15.18 22.49
CA LEU A 28 1.91 -15.40 21.09
C LEU A 28 0.49 -16.00 21.02
N HIS A 29 -0.31 -15.50 20.09
CA HIS A 29 -1.66 -16.01 19.82
C HIS A 29 -1.64 -17.19 18.82
N HIS A 30 -0.69 -18.11 18.95
CA HIS A 30 -0.64 -19.33 18.14
C HIS A 30 -1.20 -20.54 18.91
N PRO A 31 -1.83 -21.52 18.24
CA PRO A 31 -2.20 -22.77 18.89
C PRO A 31 -0.97 -23.47 19.52
N ARG A 32 -1.15 -24.16 20.65
CA ARG A 32 -0.06 -24.90 21.35
C ARG A 32 0.69 -25.88 20.45
N CYS A 33 0.06 -26.33 19.37
CA CYS A 33 0.61 -27.29 18.41
C CYS A 33 0.79 -26.70 17.01
N PHE A 34 1.07 -25.39 16.89
CA PHE A 34 1.31 -24.76 15.59
C PHE A 34 2.45 -25.48 14.84
N ARG A 35 2.16 -25.98 13.64
CA ARG A 35 3.09 -26.76 12.81
C ARG A 35 3.73 -25.94 11.68
N GLY A 36 3.52 -24.63 11.68
CA GLY A 36 3.86 -23.75 10.57
C GLY A 36 2.64 -23.38 9.72
N PRO A 37 2.82 -22.44 8.79
CA PRO A 37 1.79 -22.09 7.81
C PRO A 37 1.50 -23.28 6.89
N GLN A 38 0.30 -23.32 6.29
CA GLN A 38 -0.08 -24.36 5.32
C GLN A 38 0.81 -24.31 4.07
N GLN A 39 1.23 -23.10 3.68
CA GLN A 39 2.13 -22.85 2.56
C GLN A 39 3.42 -22.25 3.11
N ALA A 40 4.56 -22.62 2.51
CA ALA A 40 5.82 -21.99 2.86
C ALA A 40 5.70 -20.47 2.65
N SER A 41 6.04 -19.70 3.69
CA SER A 41 5.97 -18.24 3.68
C SER A 41 7.30 -17.67 4.18
N HIS A 42 7.70 -16.56 3.60
CA HIS A 42 9.00 -15.93 3.87
C HIS A 42 8.79 -14.48 4.31
N SER A 43 9.75 -13.95 5.06
CA SER A 43 9.78 -12.54 5.47
C SER A 43 11.12 -11.95 5.08
N ALA A 44 11.12 -10.67 4.73
CA ALA A 44 12.35 -9.95 4.43
C ALA A 44 13.30 -9.91 5.65
N ARG A 45 14.60 -9.83 5.36
CA ARG A 45 15.68 -9.65 6.33
C ARG A 45 16.45 -8.40 5.94
N PHE A 46 16.65 -7.52 6.91
CA PHE A 46 17.43 -6.30 6.75
C PHE A 46 18.77 -6.42 7.47
N PRO A 47 19.80 -5.66 7.05
CA PRO A 47 21.02 -5.48 7.82
C PRO A 47 20.73 -5.07 9.27
N LYS A 48 21.61 -5.44 10.21
CA LYS A 48 21.38 -5.21 11.65
C LYS A 48 21.38 -3.73 12.02
N GLU A 49 22.05 -2.93 11.21
CA GLU A 49 22.18 -1.48 11.30
C GLU A 49 20.96 -0.72 10.75
N THR A 50 20.03 -1.39 10.06
CA THR A 50 18.81 -0.76 9.57
C THR A 50 17.92 -0.39 10.76
N THR A 51 17.81 0.90 11.04
CA THR A 51 16.96 1.44 12.13
C THR A 51 15.55 1.76 11.66
N ALA A 52 15.39 2.21 10.42
CA ALA A 52 14.11 2.45 9.78
C ALA A 52 14.25 2.40 8.25
N VAL A 53 13.15 2.09 7.59
CA VAL A 53 12.96 2.26 6.15
C VAL A 53 12.04 3.44 5.92
N VAL A 54 12.24 4.17 4.84
CA VAL A 54 11.37 5.31 4.47
C VAL A 54 10.59 4.94 3.23
N THR A 55 9.31 5.26 3.24
CA THR A 55 8.41 5.04 2.10
C THR A 55 7.60 6.30 1.83
N ILE A 56 7.40 6.62 0.55
CA ILE A 56 6.58 7.78 0.12
C ILE A 56 5.66 7.32 -1.00
N ASP A 57 4.37 7.63 -0.91
CA ASP A 57 3.41 7.48 -2.00
C ASP A 57 3.12 8.86 -2.61
N LEU A 58 3.77 9.19 -3.73
CA LEU A 58 3.54 10.43 -4.47
C LEU A 58 2.45 10.23 -5.52
N GLY A 59 1.32 10.93 -5.37
CA GLY A 59 0.16 10.81 -6.24
C GLY A 59 0.01 11.98 -7.21
N ILE A 60 -0.44 11.69 -8.43
CA ILE A 60 -0.95 12.66 -9.40
C ILE A 60 -2.41 12.31 -9.66
N GLN A 61 -3.32 13.21 -9.30
CA GLN A 61 -4.75 13.07 -9.59
C GLN A 61 -5.12 13.94 -10.79
N HIS A 62 -5.80 13.35 -11.76
CA HIS A 62 -6.18 14.04 -13.00
C HIS A 62 -7.49 13.49 -13.57
N LEU A 63 -8.10 14.25 -14.48
CA LEU A 63 -9.27 13.78 -15.23
C LEU A 63 -8.90 12.60 -16.14
N PRO A 64 -9.78 11.60 -16.36
CA PRO A 64 -9.46 10.37 -17.09
C PRO A 64 -8.80 10.54 -18.46
N PHE A 65 -9.10 11.65 -19.16
CA PHE A 65 -8.60 11.93 -20.51
C PHE A 65 -7.52 13.02 -20.55
N ALA A 66 -7.13 13.56 -19.39
CA ALA A 66 -5.98 14.44 -19.29
C ALA A 66 -4.70 13.61 -19.24
N ASP A 67 -3.65 14.08 -19.90
CA ASP A 67 -2.29 13.56 -19.72
C ASP A 67 -1.49 14.60 -18.90
N PRO A 68 -0.94 14.24 -17.72
CA PRO A 68 -0.10 15.13 -16.92
C PRO A 68 1.40 14.78 -17.05
N PRO A 69 2.03 14.93 -18.24
CA PRO A 69 3.43 14.54 -18.44
C PRO A 69 4.37 15.37 -17.56
N ASP A 70 4.12 16.67 -17.40
CA ASP A 70 4.97 17.58 -16.63
C ASP A 70 5.08 17.18 -15.15
N ALA A 71 3.97 16.75 -14.54
CA ALA A 71 3.95 16.29 -13.15
C ALA A 71 4.71 14.95 -13.01
N SER A 72 4.46 14.01 -13.94
CA SER A 72 5.16 12.73 -13.97
C SER A 72 6.67 12.90 -14.16
N ASP A 73 7.08 13.80 -15.06
CA ASP A 73 8.49 14.09 -15.33
C ASP A 73 9.17 14.80 -14.16
N THR A 74 8.44 15.64 -13.44
CA THR A 74 8.94 16.25 -12.20
C THR A 74 9.26 15.18 -11.15
N ILE A 75 8.37 14.20 -10.95
CA ILE A 75 8.63 13.07 -10.05
C ILE A 75 9.79 12.21 -10.56
N ARG A 76 9.83 11.87 -11.86
CA ARG A 76 10.93 11.08 -12.45
C ARG A 76 12.30 11.76 -12.27
N ARG A 77 12.37 13.09 -12.42
CA ARG A 77 13.60 13.84 -12.16
C ARG A 77 14.01 13.77 -10.70
N ALA A 78 13.05 13.91 -9.78
CA ALA A 78 13.31 13.78 -8.34
C ALA A 78 13.78 12.37 -7.97
N ILE A 79 13.22 11.32 -8.55
CA ILE A 79 13.67 9.93 -8.35
C ILE A 79 15.13 9.73 -8.79
N ARG A 80 15.56 10.42 -9.86
CA ARG A 80 16.91 10.30 -10.44
C ARG A 80 17.96 11.18 -9.78
N THR A 81 17.61 12.00 -8.78
CA THR A 81 18.61 12.79 -8.05
C THR A 81 19.52 11.91 -7.22
N LYS A 82 20.67 12.47 -6.82
CA LYS A 82 21.57 11.78 -5.89
C LYS A 82 20.83 11.43 -4.60
N SER A 83 21.08 10.24 -4.09
CA SER A 83 20.39 9.68 -2.92
C SER A 83 18.89 9.42 -3.12
N GLY A 84 18.40 9.44 -4.37
CA GLY A 84 17.04 9.00 -4.73
C GLY A 84 16.66 7.61 -4.21
N PRO A 85 15.39 7.23 -4.34
CA PRO A 85 14.89 5.99 -3.75
C PRO A 85 15.64 4.78 -4.30
N HIS A 86 15.94 3.85 -3.40
CA HIS A 86 16.61 2.59 -3.71
C HIS A 86 15.72 1.67 -4.57
N HIS A 87 14.41 1.80 -4.42
CA HIS A 87 13.42 1.14 -5.24
C HIS A 87 12.22 2.08 -5.42
N HIS A 88 11.61 2.07 -6.60
CA HIS A 88 10.39 2.80 -6.84
C HIS A 88 9.49 2.03 -7.79
N VAL A 89 8.19 2.31 -7.71
CA VAL A 89 7.18 1.62 -8.49
C VAL A 89 6.12 2.61 -8.91
N ARG A 90 5.71 2.50 -10.18
CA ARG A 90 4.63 3.29 -10.75
C ARG A 90 3.37 2.45 -10.86
N SER A 91 2.24 3.04 -10.50
CA SER A 91 0.93 2.38 -10.53
C SER A 91 -0.18 3.36 -10.86
N SER A 92 -1.34 2.87 -11.27
CA SER A 92 -2.52 3.71 -11.47
C SER A 92 -3.83 3.04 -11.05
N PHE A 93 -4.83 3.87 -10.77
CA PHE A 93 -6.20 3.46 -10.53
C PHE A 93 -7.18 4.60 -10.85
N THR A 94 -8.46 4.28 -10.97
CA THR A 94 -9.54 5.26 -11.01
C THR A 94 -10.29 5.22 -9.68
N ASP A 95 -10.47 6.37 -9.04
CA ASP A 95 -11.21 6.46 -7.77
C ASP A 95 -12.73 6.50 -7.97
N SER A 96 -13.47 6.47 -6.85
CA SER A 96 -14.94 6.54 -6.85
C SER A 96 -15.51 7.87 -7.30
N SER A 97 -14.70 8.94 -7.36
CA SER A 97 -15.07 10.23 -7.92
C SER A 97 -14.80 10.32 -9.43
N GLY A 98 -14.25 9.26 -10.02
CA GLY A 98 -13.98 9.16 -11.46
C GLY A 98 -12.67 9.79 -11.90
N TYR A 99 -11.78 10.18 -10.97
CA TYR A 99 -10.46 10.69 -11.32
C TYR A 99 -9.46 9.56 -11.49
N ARG A 100 -8.55 9.72 -12.47
CA ARG A 100 -7.41 8.84 -12.63
C ARG A 100 -6.29 9.31 -11.72
N ASN A 101 -5.67 8.35 -11.04
CA ASN A 101 -4.59 8.59 -10.11
C ASN A 101 -3.37 7.79 -10.56
N ILE A 102 -2.21 8.45 -10.73
CA ILE A 102 -0.91 7.81 -10.90
C ILE A 102 -0.19 7.90 -9.56
N VAL A 103 0.32 6.78 -9.04
CA VAL A 103 1.03 6.73 -7.75
C VAL A 103 2.43 6.18 -7.96
N PHE A 104 3.42 6.96 -7.54
CA PHE A 104 4.82 6.54 -7.43
C PHE A 104 5.09 6.18 -5.97
N THR A 105 5.25 4.89 -5.70
CA THR A 105 5.67 4.39 -4.39
C THR A 105 7.19 4.31 -4.36
N LEU A 106 7.82 5.06 -3.46
CA LEU A 106 9.27 5.22 -3.35
C LEU A 106 9.77 4.58 -2.06
N TYR A 107 10.93 3.91 -2.08
CA TYR A 107 11.51 3.25 -0.92
C TYR A 107 12.98 3.63 -0.72
N TRP A 108 13.34 3.93 0.52
CA TRP A 108 14.71 4.02 0.99
C TRP A 108 14.95 2.98 2.09
N LYS A 109 16.10 2.30 2.00
CA LYS A 109 16.51 1.29 2.99
C LYS A 109 17.10 1.89 4.28
N ASP A 110 17.34 3.19 4.29
CA ASP A 110 17.92 3.94 5.41
C ASP A 110 17.47 5.40 5.40
N VAL A 111 17.40 5.99 6.59
CA VAL A 111 16.93 7.37 6.81
C VAL A 111 17.93 8.40 6.27
N ALA A 112 19.24 8.11 6.32
CA ALA A 112 20.27 9.07 5.91
C ALA A 112 20.15 9.42 4.42
N SER A 113 20.01 8.40 3.56
CA SER A 113 19.82 8.59 2.12
C SER A 113 18.55 9.37 1.81
N TYR A 114 17.45 9.10 2.53
CA TYR A 114 16.21 9.88 2.38
C TYR A 114 16.42 11.35 2.76
N ARG A 115 17.10 11.64 3.88
CA ARG A 115 17.36 13.02 4.32
C ARG A 115 18.28 13.78 3.38
N ASP A 116 19.30 13.12 2.83
CA ASP A 116 20.16 13.69 1.80
C ASP A 116 19.37 14.05 0.54
N TRP A 117 18.45 13.17 0.13
CA TRP A 117 17.57 13.39 -1.01
C TRP A 117 16.58 14.53 -0.79
N GLU A 118 15.93 14.55 0.37
CA GLU A 118 14.99 15.60 0.77
C GLU A 118 15.68 16.97 0.81
N ALA A 119 16.89 17.04 1.38
CA ALA A 119 17.67 18.28 1.44
C ALA A 119 18.18 18.76 0.07
N ALA A 120 18.28 17.88 -0.92
CA ALA A 120 18.69 18.22 -2.28
C ALA A 120 17.56 18.84 -3.12
N LEU A 121 16.31 18.75 -2.65
CA LEU A 121 15.12 19.25 -3.36
C LEU A 121 14.56 20.48 -2.64
N PRO A 122 14.09 21.51 -3.37
CA PRO A 122 13.31 22.59 -2.76
C PRO A 122 12.06 22.04 -2.05
N PRO A 123 11.60 22.58 -0.91
CA PRO A 123 10.44 22.04 -0.18
C PRO A 123 9.15 21.91 -1.01
N ASP A 124 9.01 22.74 -2.04
CA ASP A 124 7.85 22.80 -2.92
C ASP A 124 8.11 22.21 -4.31
N TRP A 125 9.17 21.42 -4.47
CA TRP A 125 9.60 20.86 -5.75
C TRP A 125 8.49 20.12 -6.52
N TRP A 126 7.54 19.52 -5.80
CA TRP A 126 6.50 18.65 -6.35
C TRP A 126 5.21 19.39 -6.72
N TYR A 127 4.98 20.61 -6.21
CA TYR A 127 3.75 21.37 -6.50
C TYR A 127 3.97 22.78 -7.06
N ARG A 128 5.17 23.38 -6.91
CA ARG A 128 5.45 24.76 -7.35
C ARG A 128 5.11 25.02 -8.82
N GLY A 129 5.34 24.04 -9.69
CA GLY A 129 5.08 24.16 -11.14
C GLY A 129 3.66 23.83 -11.57
N LEU A 130 2.79 23.38 -10.64
CA LEU A 130 1.42 22.98 -10.97
C LEU A 130 0.52 24.21 -11.08
N CYS A 131 -0.48 24.14 -11.97
CA CYS A 131 -1.46 25.20 -12.13
C CYS A 131 -2.28 25.37 -10.83
N PRO A 132 -2.28 26.55 -10.19
CA PRO A 132 -3.08 26.78 -8.99
C PRO A 132 -4.58 26.74 -9.30
N ALA A 133 -4.99 27.18 -10.49
CA ALA A 133 -6.40 27.30 -10.90
C ALA A 133 -7.02 25.99 -11.42
N SER A 134 -6.60 24.84 -10.89
CA SER A 134 -7.21 23.54 -11.23
C SER A 134 -8.67 23.49 -10.77
N ASP A 135 -9.56 22.89 -11.57
CA ASP A 135 -10.94 22.64 -11.15
C ASP A 135 -11.06 21.43 -10.19
N ILE A 136 -9.97 20.67 -10.01
CA ILE A 136 -9.86 19.58 -9.03
C ILE A 136 -9.55 20.17 -7.65
N GLY A 137 -10.22 19.69 -6.60
CA GLY A 137 -10.03 20.18 -5.24
C GLY A 137 -10.76 21.49 -4.94
N THR A 138 -11.79 21.83 -5.72
CA THR A 138 -12.65 23.01 -5.52
C THR A 138 -13.67 22.86 -4.38
N ASP A 139 -13.70 21.72 -3.69
CA ASP A 139 -14.55 21.50 -2.52
C ASP A 139 -14.05 22.35 -1.33
N THR A 140 -14.95 23.11 -0.69
CA THR A 140 -14.63 23.79 0.58
C THR A 140 -14.31 22.76 1.66
N LEU A 141 -13.06 22.75 2.15
CA LEU A 141 -12.61 21.88 3.25
C LEU A 141 -12.91 22.56 4.60
N GLU A 142 -14.19 22.71 4.92
CA GLU A 142 -14.59 23.24 6.23
C GLU A 142 -14.08 22.31 7.35
N PRO A 143 -13.42 22.83 8.40
CA PRO A 143 -12.88 22.01 9.47
C PRO A 143 -13.98 21.45 10.37
N ASP A 144 -14.07 20.12 10.49
CA ASP A 144 -14.78 19.44 11.58
C ASP A 144 -14.11 18.11 12.00
N GLY A 145 -14.17 17.79 13.29
CA GLY A 145 -13.62 16.56 13.87
C GLY A 145 -12.12 16.28 13.66
N TRP A 146 -11.73 15.02 13.92
CA TRP A 146 -10.36 14.51 13.83
C TRP A 146 -10.23 13.64 12.57
N PRO A 147 -9.22 13.82 11.69
CA PRO A 147 -8.02 14.65 11.80
C PRO A 147 -8.21 16.14 11.43
N LEU A 148 -7.40 17.00 12.06
CA LEU A 148 -7.44 18.46 11.94
C LEU A 148 -6.70 18.95 10.69
N LEU A 149 -7.31 19.91 9.98
CA LEU A 149 -6.68 20.73 8.95
C LEU A 149 -5.71 21.72 9.60
N LYS A 150 -4.49 21.85 9.07
CA LYS A 150 -3.51 22.87 9.49
C LYS A 150 -3.45 24.07 8.53
N ASP A 151 -4.57 24.44 7.92
CA ASP A 151 -4.57 25.55 6.96
C ASP A 151 -4.83 26.89 7.68
N ASP A 152 -3.90 27.82 7.56
CA ASP A 152 -4.04 29.20 8.04
C ASP A 152 -4.75 30.11 7.00
N ASP A 153 -5.06 29.59 5.81
CA ASP A 153 -5.72 30.33 4.72
C ASP A 153 -7.24 30.17 4.72
N LEU A 154 -7.93 31.17 5.29
CA LEU A 154 -9.38 31.33 5.35
C LEU A 154 -10.02 31.80 4.03
N SER A 155 -9.30 31.81 2.91
CA SER A 155 -9.89 32.17 1.62
C SER A 155 -11.09 31.24 1.32
N PRO A 156 -12.13 31.70 0.61
CA PRO A 156 -13.24 30.85 0.20
C PRO A 156 -12.93 29.98 -1.04
N ASP A 157 -11.82 30.23 -1.75
CA ASP A 157 -11.45 29.50 -2.97
C ASP A 157 -10.32 28.49 -2.70
N PRO A 158 -10.60 27.18 -2.57
CA PRO A 158 -9.60 26.17 -2.19
C PRO A 158 -8.58 25.86 -3.29
N ARG A 159 -8.69 26.48 -4.47
CA ARG A 159 -7.74 26.31 -5.58
C ARG A 159 -6.35 26.86 -5.22
N GLY A 160 -5.34 26.06 -5.53
CA GLY A 160 -3.94 26.36 -5.29
C GLY A 160 -3.51 26.15 -3.84
N ARG A 161 -4.38 25.59 -2.98
CA ARG A 161 -4.06 25.35 -1.58
C ARG A 161 -3.26 24.08 -1.36
N LEU A 162 -2.34 24.19 -0.40
CA LEU A 162 -1.57 23.08 0.12
C LEU A 162 -2.18 22.61 1.43
N VAL A 163 -2.95 21.53 1.37
CA VAL A 163 -3.64 20.97 2.51
C VAL A 163 -2.73 19.99 3.22
N THR A 164 -2.47 20.21 4.51
CA THR A 164 -1.72 19.27 5.37
C THR A 164 -2.64 18.68 6.43
N VAL A 165 -2.59 17.36 6.58
CA VAL A 165 -3.41 16.64 7.57
C VAL A 165 -2.55 16.25 8.77
N GLU A 166 -3.04 16.53 9.98
CA GLU A 166 -2.35 16.14 11.20
C GLU A 166 -2.37 14.61 11.40
N PRO A 167 -1.20 13.94 11.47
CA PRO A 167 -1.14 12.50 11.71
C PRO A 167 -1.53 12.13 13.15
N HIS A 168 -1.81 10.84 13.37
CA HIS A 168 -2.05 10.28 14.70
C HIS A 168 -1.18 9.05 14.97
N GLU A 169 -1.08 8.67 16.25
CA GLU A 169 -0.30 7.50 16.67
C GLU A 169 -0.90 6.18 16.16
N ASN A 170 -0.03 5.23 15.85
CA ASN A 170 -0.36 3.85 15.52
C ASN A 170 -1.29 3.67 14.30
N LEU A 171 -1.24 4.60 13.34
CA LEU A 171 -1.85 4.39 12.03
C LEU A 171 -1.22 3.15 11.40
N CYS A 172 -2.06 2.28 10.84
CA CYS A 172 -1.62 1.06 10.19
C CYS A 172 -1.72 1.20 8.67
N LEU A 173 -0.59 1.13 7.99
CA LEU A 173 -0.51 1.06 6.53
C LEU A 173 -0.27 -0.40 6.13
N ILE A 174 -1.04 -0.90 5.18
CA ILE A 174 -0.78 -2.19 4.54
C ILE A 174 -0.68 -2.00 3.04
N ARG A 175 0.33 -2.63 2.43
CA ARG A 175 0.35 -2.91 1.00
C ARG A 175 0.24 -4.41 0.78
N SER A 176 -0.64 -4.83 -0.12
CA SER A 176 -0.86 -6.25 -0.42
C SER A 176 -0.85 -6.46 -1.92
N GLY A 177 0.03 -7.35 -2.39
CA GLY A 177 0.31 -7.49 -3.80
C GLY A 177 0.08 -8.87 -4.39
N GLN A 178 -0.25 -8.86 -5.68
CA GLN A 178 -0.47 -10.03 -6.51
C GLN A 178 0.39 -9.88 -7.77
N VAL A 179 1.22 -10.88 -8.06
CA VAL A 179 2.17 -10.86 -9.18
C VAL A 179 2.03 -12.16 -9.96
N TRP A 180 1.55 -12.07 -11.20
CA TRP A 180 1.35 -13.19 -12.12
C TRP A 180 2.17 -13.05 -13.41
N GLU A 181 3.09 -12.09 -13.47
CA GLU A 181 3.92 -11.85 -14.65
C GLU A 181 4.76 -13.07 -15.07
N ASN A 182 5.15 -13.89 -14.09
CA ASN A 182 5.91 -15.12 -14.31
C ASN A 182 5.02 -16.37 -14.35
N SER A 183 3.69 -16.20 -14.32
CA SER A 183 2.73 -17.29 -14.31
C SER A 183 2.56 -17.90 -15.70
N THR A 184 2.25 -19.20 -15.73
CA THR A 184 1.90 -19.87 -16.99
C THR A 184 0.57 -19.33 -17.53
N PRO A 185 0.29 -19.44 -18.85
CA PRO A 185 -1.01 -19.01 -19.39
C PRO A 185 -2.21 -19.67 -18.70
N ALA A 186 -2.07 -20.92 -18.23
CA ALA A 186 -3.09 -21.64 -17.49
C ALA A 186 -3.32 -21.04 -16.10
N GLU A 187 -2.25 -20.74 -15.36
CA GLU A 187 -2.33 -20.10 -14.06
C GLU A 187 -2.88 -18.67 -14.16
N ILE A 188 -2.47 -17.89 -15.17
CA ILE A 188 -3.02 -16.55 -15.46
C ILE A 188 -4.52 -16.63 -15.73
N LYS A 189 -4.97 -17.62 -16.52
CA LYS A 189 -6.39 -17.85 -16.77
C LYS A 189 -7.13 -18.12 -15.46
N SER A 190 -6.61 -19.02 -14.63
CA SER A 190 -7.22 -19.34 -13.34
C SER A 190 -7.25 -18.14 -12.38
N TYR A 191 -6.16 -17.38 -12.28
CA TYR A 191 -6.11 -16.15 -11.49
C TYR A 191 -7.23 -15.18 -11.92
N ASN A 192 -7.38 -14.96 -13.22
CA ASN A 192 -8.38 -14.04 -13.76
C ASN A 192 -9.82 -14.54 -13.58
N THR A 193 -10.06 -15.85 -13.58
CA THR A 193 -11.41 -16.42 -13.47
C THR A 193 -11.86 -16.68 -12.04
N GLU A 194 -10.92 -16.95 -11.13
CA GLU A 194 -11.23 -17.40 -9.77
C GLU A 194 -10.81 -16.37 -8.72
N ILE A 195 -9.54 -15.97 -8.70
CA ILE A 195 -8.98 -15.13 -7.62
C ILE A 195 -9.34 -13.66 -7.81
N LYS A 196 -9.08 -13.13 -9.01
CA LYS A 196 -9.26 -11.72 -9.32
C LYS A 196 -10.67 -11.22 -9.06
N PRO A 197 -11.76 -11.90 -9.48
CA PRO A 197 -13.12 -11.42 -9.21
C PRO A 197 -13.45 -11.33 -7.72
N THR A 198 -13.03 -12.32 -6.93
CA THR A 198 -13.22 -12.31 -5.46
C THR A 198 -12.43 -11.19 -4.81
N LEU A 199 -11.18 -10.97 -5.25
CA LEU A 199 -10.33 -9.88 -4.76
C LEU A 199 -10.91 -8.51 -5.12
N ASP A 200 -11.28 -8.30 -6.38
CA ASP A 200 -11.87 -7.05 -6.87
C ASP A 200 -13.13 -6.71 -6.07
N SER A 201 -14.02 -7.69 -5.86
CA SER A 201 -15.23 -7.53 -5.03
C SER A 201 -14.91 -7.13 -3.59
N GLY A 202 -13.89 -7.73 -2.98
CA GLY A 202 -13.52 -7.39 -1.61
C GLY A 202 -12.84 -6.02 -1.48
N MET A 203 -12.05 -5.61 -2.47
CA MET A 203 -11.49 -4.26 -2.52
C MET A 203 -12.58 -3.22 -2.71
N GLU A 204 -13.58 -3.49 -3.55
CA GLU A 204 -14.73 -2.62 -3.75
C GLU A 204 -15.57 -2.47 -2.47
N GLU A 205 -15.88 -3.57 -1.79
CA GLU A 205 -16.61 -3.55 -0.51
C GLU A 205 -15.85 -2.75 0.55
N LEU A 206 -14.54 -2.99 0.67
CA LEU A 206 -13.68 -2.29 1.61
C LEU A 206 -13.69 -0.79 1.33
N THR A 207 -13.58 -0.39 0.06
CA THR A 207 -13.62 1.03 -0.31
C THR A 207 -14.99 1.66 0.00
N LYS A 208 -16.10 0.98 -0.37
CA LYS A 208 -17.47 1.46 -0.13
C LYS A 208 -17.82 1.60 1.35
N ASN A 209 -17.30 0.71 2.19
CA ASN A 209 -17.62 0.65 3.63
C ASN A 209 -16.42 1.03 4.52
N SER A 210 -15.46 1.76 3.95
CA SER A 210 -14.17 2.08 4.56
C SER A 210 -14.31 2.68 5.97
N GLN A 211 -15.19 3.67 6.13
CA GLN A 211 -15.49 4.32 7.41
C GLN A 211 -16.00 3.33 8.48
N HIS A 212 -16.89 2.40 8.10
CA HIS A 212 -17.41 1.39 9.03
C HIS A 212 -16.29 0.49 9.58
N PHE A 213 -15.38 0.07 8.71
CA PHE A 213 -14.24 -0.77 9.06
C PHE A 213 -13.12 0.00 9.79
N GLY A 214 -13.12 1.34 9.73
CA GLY A 214 -12.00 2.15 10.22
C GLY A 214 -10.81 2.15 9.27
N CYS A 215 -11.05 1.93 7.98
CA CYS A 215 -10.12 2.17 6.90
C CYS A 215 -10.35 3.60 6.40
N PHE A 216 -9.32 4.45 6.45
CA PHE A 216 -9.42 5.84 5.96
C PHE A 216 -9.37 5.89 4.44
N SER A 217 -8.54 5.04 3.83
CA SER A 217 -8.36 5.00 2.39
C SER A 217 -8.01 3.59 1.97
N ASN A 218 -8.63 3.11 0.90
CA ASN A 218 -8.26 1.87 0.23
C ASN A 218 -8.14 2.14 -1.27
N ARG A 219 -6.98 1.80 -1.84
CA ARG A 219 -6.67 1.95 -3.26
C ARG A 219 -6.25 0.59 -3.79
N TYR A 220 -6.86 0.15 -4.88
CA TYR A 220 -6.48 -1.08 -5.56
C TYR A 220 -6.00 -0.71 -6.96
N MET A 221 -4.72 -0.93 -7.20
CA MET A 221 -3.97 -0.27 -8.27
C MET A 221 -3.34 -1.29 -9.20
N ARG A 222 -3.29 -0.91 -10.47
CA ARG A 222 -2.55 -1.63 -11.51
C ARG A 222 -1.12 -1.12 -11.54
N ILE A 223 -0.15 -2.03 -11.47
CA ILE A 223 1.25 -1.65 -11.61
C ILE A 223 1.54 -1.43 -13.09
N GLU A 224 2.37 -0.43 -13.36
CA GLU A 224 2.72 0.00 -14.70
C GLU A 224 4.24 0.03 -14.88
N ASP A 225 4.71 -0.12 -16.12
CA ASP A 225 6.09 0.17 -16.49
C ASP A 225 6.35 1.69 -16.55
N ASP A 226 7.57 2.06 -16.98
CA ASP A 226 8.01 3.45 -17.09
C ASP A 226 7.19 4.25 -18.13
N ASP A 227 6.62 3.56 -19.12
CA ASP A 227 5.88 4.11 -20.26
C ASP A 227 4.37 4.21 -19.98
N GLY A 228 3.86 3.66 -18.88
CA GLY A 228 2.42 3.66 -18.61
C GLY A 228 1.71 2.34 -18.82
N ASN A 229 2.40 1.31 -19.33
CA ASN A 229 1.74 0.08 -19.72
C ASN A 229 1.53 -0.83 -18.50
N PRO A 230 0.34 -1.45 -18.38
CA PRO A 230 0.05 -2.35 -17.27
C PRO A 230 0.94 -3.59 -17.31
N VAL A 231 1.68 -3.86 -16.24
CA VAL A 231 2.45 -5.11 -16.06
C VAL A 231 1.63 -6.13 -15.28
N GLY A 232 2.00 -7.42 -15.28
CA GLY A 232 1.27 -8.52 -14.63
C GLY A 232 1.25 -8.48 -13.08
N LYS A 233 0.91 -7.34 -12.48
CA LYS A 233 0.92 -7.08 -11.04
C LYS A 233 -0.21 -6.13 -10.62
N THR A 234 -0.74 -6.31 -9.43
CA THR A 234 -1.66 -5.37 -8.76
C THR A 234 -1.28 -5.25 -7.30
N TRP A 235 -1.44 -4.05 -6.72
CA TRP A 235 -1.27 -3.80 -5.29
C TRP A 235 -2.48 -3.10 -4.73
N SER A 236 -2.89 -3.48 -3.53
CA SER A 236 -3.68 -2.60 -2.68
C SER A 236 -2.78 -1.80 -1.76
N ILE A 237 -3.15 -0.54 -1.51
CA ILE A 237 -2.62 0.26 -0.40
C ILE A 237 -3.82 0.71 0.42
N SER A 238 -3.80 0.39 1.71
CA SER A 238 -4.83 0.87 2.62
C SER A 238 -4.27 1.42 3.92
N MET A 239 -4.87 2.52 4.36
CA MET A 239 -4.56 3.24 5.59
C MET A 239 -5.67 3.01 6.60
N TRP A 240 -5.31 2.54 7.78
CA TRP A 240 -6.24 2.10 8.81
C TRP A 240 -6.02 2.86 10.11
N LYS A 241 -7.13 3.11 10.81
CA LYS A 241 -7.12 3.73 12.13
C LYS A 241 -6.23 2.99 13.14
N SER A 242 -6.14 1.67 13.02
CA SER A 242 -5.26 0.83 13.84
C SER A 242 -5.05 -0.55 13.20
N LEU A 243 -4.01 -1.26 13.64
CA LEU A 243 -3.79 -2.66 13.29
C LEU A 243 -5.00 -3.54 13.67
N GLU A 244 -5.58 -3.31 14.85
CA GLU A 244 -6.76 -4.06 15.33
C GLU A 244 -7.96 -3.93 14.37
N ARG A 245 -8.17 -2.76 13.76
CA ARG A 245 -9.25 -2.56 12.77
C ARG A 245 -9.01 -3.38 11.51
N LEU A 246 -7.78 -3.40 11.00
CA LEU A 246 -7.38 -4.24 9.88
C LEU A 246 -7.53 -5.74 10.21
N GLU A 247 -7.11 -6.17 11.40
CA GLU A 247 -7.27 -7.55 11.86
C GLU A 247 -8.74 -7.96 11.97
N LYS A 248 -9.62 -7.07 12.46
CA LYS A 248 -11.06 -7.34 12.49
C LYS A 248 -11.64 -7.49 11.08
N TRP A 249 -11.24 -6.63 10.15
CA TRP A 249 -11.69 -6.75 8.76
C TRP A 249 -11.18 -8.03 8.10
N SER A 250 -9.94 -8.44 8.35
CA SER A 250 -9.36 -9.66 7.77
C SER A 250 -10.06 -10.96 8.24
N LEU A 251 -10.79 -10.88 9.36
CA LEU A 251 -11.61 -11.97 9.90
C LEU A 251 -13.07 -11.96 9.42
N THR A 252 -13.48 -10.98 8.63
CA THR A 252 -14.83 -10.93 8.04
C THR A 252 -15.04 -12.04 7.00
N PRO A 253 -16.29 -12.40 6.69
CA PRO A 253 -16.58 -13.37 5.63
C PRO A 253 -15.96 -12.99 4.28
N LYS A 254 -15.94 -11.70 3.91
CA LYS A 254 -15.40 -11.24 2.63
C LYS A 254 -13.91 -11.52 2.49
N HIS A 255 -13.11 -11.12 3.48
CA HIS A 255 -11.68 -11.38 3.40
C HIS A 255 -11.37 -12.89 3.50
N LYS A 256 -12.13 -13.64 4.31
CA LYS A 256 -12.03 -15.11 4.36
C LYS A 256 -12.36 -15.79 3.03
N GLU A 257 -13.28 -15.24 2.26
CA GLU A 257 -13.59 -15.69 0.90
C GLU A 257 -12.37 -15.52 -0.01
N ILE A 258 -11.73 -14.33 -0.01
CA ILE A 258 -10.49 -14.07 -0.77
C ILE A 258 -9.40 -15.07 -0.38
N PHE A 259 -9.15 -15.22 0.92
CA PHE A 259 -8.16 -16.15 1.44
C PHE A 259 -8.46 -17.59 1.04
N GLY A 260 -9.73 -18.02 1.15
CA GLY A 260 -10.16 -19.36 0.76
C GLY A 260 -9.93 -19.64 -0.73
N THR A 261 -10.26 -18.69 -1.61
CA THR A 261 -10.03 -18.82 -3.05
C THR A 261 -8.55 -18.95 -3.38
N GLN A 262 -7.68 -18.17 -2.71
CA GLN A 262 -6.22 -18.28 -2.88
C GLN A 262 -5.68 -19.64 -2.44
N ILE A 263 -6.08 -20.12 -1.25
CA ILE A 263 -5.67 -21.43 -0.76
C ILE A 263 -6.13 -22.56 -1.70
N ASN A 264 -7.37 -22.49 -2.18
CA ASN A 264 -7.91 -23.48 -3.11
C ASN A 264 -7.13 -23.53 -4.42
N HIS A 265 -6.71 -22.38 -4.96
CA HIS A 265 -5.90 -22.31 -6.16
C HIS A 265 -4.56 -23.04 -5.99
N PHE A 266 -3.79 -22.70 -4.95
CA PHE A 266 -2.49 -23.35 -4.70
C PHE A 266 -2.62 -24.85 -4.41
N ASN A 267 -3.62 -25.26 -3.62
CA ASN A 267 -3.88 -26.68 -3.35
C ASN A 267 -4.22 -27.45 -4.64
N ARG A 268 -4.93 -26.80 -5.58
CA ARG A 268 -5.24 -27.39 -6.88
C ARG A 268 -3.95 -27.59 -7.69
N MET A 269 -3.14 -26.54 -7.83
CA MET A 269 -1.87 -26.60 -8.58
C MET A 269 -0.95 -27.70 -8.02
N GLU A 270 -0.80 -27.79 -6.70
CA GLU A 270 -0.02 -28.84 -6.04
C GLU A 270 -0.55 -30.25 -6.37
N ARG A 271 -1.87 -30.45 -6.27
CA ARG A 271 -2.51 -31.74 -6.58
C ARG A 271 -2.37 -32.13 -8.05
N GLU A 272 -2.36 -31.16 -8.96
CA GLU A 272 -2.22 -31.36 -10.41
C GLU A 272 -0.75 -31.48 -10.84
N GLY A 273 0.19 -31.24 -9.94
CA GLY A 273 1.63 -31.27 -10.24
C GLY A 273 2.09 -30.08 -11.08
N GLU A 274 1.35 -28.98 -11.05
CA GLU A 274 1.68 -27.73 -11.75
C GLU A 274 2.50 -26.81 -10.83
N GLU A 275 3.50 -26.12 -11.39
CA GLU A 275 4.24 -25.08 -10.66
C GLU A 275 3.38 -23.83 -10.50
N ALA A 276 3.15 -23.43 -9.25
CA ALA A 276 2.48 -22.17 -8.92
C ALA A 276 3.51 -21.02 -8.90
N ASN A 277 3.41 -20.13 -9.87
CA ASN A 277 4.28 -18.96 -10.02
C ASN A 277 3.58 -17.66 -9.58
N LEU A 278 2.28 -17.71 -9.26
CA LEU A 278 1.56 -16.61 -8.66
C LEU A 278 2.21 -16.24 -7.32
N ASN A 279 2.77 -15.04 -7.26
CA ASN A 279 3.41 -14.51 -6.07
C ASN A 279 2.48 -13.53 -5.35
N LEU A 280 2.11 -13.87 -4.11
CA LEU A 280 1.30 -13.07 -3.23
C LEU A 280 2.14 -12.60 -2.04
N TRP A 281 2.03 -11.33 -1.68
CA TRP A 281 2.79 -10.76 -0.57
C TRP A 281 2.04 -9.62 0.10
N HIS A 282 2.46 -9.27 1.31
CA HIS A 282 2.08 -7.99 1.92
C HIS A 282 3.25 -7.39 2.68
N GLU A 283 3.18 -6.09 2.93
CA GLU A 283 3.97 -5.39 3.94
C GLU A 283 3.01 -4.58 4.81
N LEU A 284 3.33 -4.48 6.10
CA LEU A 284 2.50 -3.79 7.08
C LEU A 284 3.38 -2.93 7.97
N MET A 285 2.97 -1.68 8.17
CA MET A 285 3.67 -0.70 8.99
C MET A 285 2.68 -0.11 9.99
N VAL A 286 3.09 -0.03 11.26
CA VAL A 286 2.38 0.73 12.30
C VAL A 286 3.27 1.91 12.67
N LEU A 287 2.79 3.12 12.42
CA LEU A 287 3.62 4.32 12.39
C LEU A 287 3.36 5.20 13.61
N SER A 288 4.42 5.82 14.15
CA SER A 288 4.28 6.88 15.14
C SER A 288 3.75 8.14 14.47
N LYS A 289 3.16 9.07 15.23
CA LYS A 289 2.71 10.36 14.68
C LYS A 289 3.84 11.14 14.01
N ALA A 290 5.06 11.08 14.56
CA ALA A 290 6.22 11.85 14.08
C ALA A 290 6.81 11.30 12.76
N ASP A 291 6.52 10.04 12.43
CA ASP A 291 7.04 9.36 11.24
C ASP A 291 6.04 9.38 10.06
N GLN A 292 5.04 10.27 10.12
CA GLN A 292 3.97 10.39 9.13
C GLN A 292 3.89 11.83 8.61
N ALA A 293 3.59 11.96 7.32
CA ALA A 293 3.28 13.23 6.69
C ALA A 293 2.24 13.01 5.58
N PHE A 294 1.23 13.88 5.52
CA PHE A 294 0.17 13.84 4.53
C PHE A 294 -0.07 15.25 3.99
N THR A 295 0.21 15.44 2.71
CA THR A 295 0.08 16.75 2.05
C THR A 295 -0.57 16.58 0.69
N TYR A 296 -1.48 17.49 0.35
CA TYR A 296 -2.28 17.47 -0.86
C TYR A 296 -2.29 18.85 -1.49
N PHE A 297 -2.17 18.91 -2.82
CA PHE A 297 -2.29 20.15 -3.58
C PHE A 297 -3.35 19.92 -4.66
N ASN A 298 -4.42 20.73 -4.69
CA ASN A 298 -5.51 20.63 -5.67
C ASN A 298 -6.11 19.21 -5.83
N CYS A 299 -6.33 18.51 -4.72
CA CYS A 299 -6.95 17.17 -4.70
C CYS A 299 -8.40 17.26 -4.23
N HIS A 300 -9.31 16.43 -4.76
CA HIS A 300 -10.69 16.42 -4.26
C HIS A 300 -10.77 15.86 -2.83
N LYS A 301 -11.82 16.23 -2.07
CA LYS A 301 -11.95 15.92 -0.63
C LYS A 301 -11.98 14.43 -0.26
N GLN A 302 -12.20 13.53 -1.22
CA GLN A 302 -12.20 12.08 -0.97
C GLN A 302 -10.80 11.45 -1.20
N THR A 303 -9.78 12.25 -1.47
CA THR A 303 -8.44 11.76 -1.81
C THR A 303 -7.66 11.32 -0.58
N GLY A 304 -7.25 10.05 -0.54
CA GLY A 304 -6.32 9.58 0.49
C GLY A 304 -6.93 9.68 1.88
N ILE A 305 -6.26 10.36 2.81
CA ILE A 305 -6.73 10.56 4.18
C ILE A 305 -7.71 11.74 4.30
N LEU A 306 -7.84 12.59 3.26
CA LEU A 306 -8.79 13.72 3.28
C LEU A 306 -10.23 13.26 3.50
N SER A 307 -10.60 12.07 2.99
CA SER A 307 -11.92 11.47 3.15
C SER A 307 -12.28 11.15 4.61
N ALA A 308 -11.29 11.12 5.50
CA ALA A 308 -11.46 10.83 6.92
C ALA A 308 -11.52 12.08 7.79
N ILE A 309 -11.19 13.27 7.24
CA ILE A 309 -11.49 14.56 7.87
C ILE A 309 -13.01 14.63 7.97
N GLN A 310 -13.53 14.73 9.19
CA GLN A 310 -14.97 14.69 9.39
C GLN A 310 -15.60 16.04 9.03
N ASN A 311 -16.89 15.99 8.73
CA ASN A 311 -17.78 17.15 8.81
C ASN A 311 -18.51 17.12 10.17
#